data_AF-A0A5S3WAZ2-F1
#
_entry.id   AF-A0A5S3WAZ2-F1
#
_cell.length_a   1.000
_cell.length_b   1.000
_cell.length_c   1.000
_cell.angle_alpha   90.00
_cell.angle_beta   90.00
_cell.angle_gamma   90.00
#
_symmetry.space_group_name_H-M   'P 1'
#
loop_
_entity.id
_entity.type
_entity.pdbx_description
1 polymer ?
#
loop_
_entity_poly.entity_id
_entity_poly.type
_entity_poly.pdbx_seq_one_letter_code
_entity_poly.pdbx_strand_id
1 'polypeptide(L)'
;MIYFYIILLFFSLFEAIYLFGVNEWIRVYVLIGSEWGIAFKAIKSRTVKILKNIRILSYFLVSIVFLGAAGIWFPWLQEQTSLNSYFRGDNLFTFAIALLGGLLCNKIYHADSVIRDIFSEFTLELSQNDSVKSADMKNIILKRREKYKEQIVLSAVGLFLGCIALICIIYAYSSSPNKSSLVGFLGLLLALGLYLFSTADEIDENTQVREINGDADEVLDRTLFGKKDNMDVKKILRDKHE
;
A
#
# COMPACT_ATOMS: atom_id res chain seq x y z
N MET A 1 17.67 -6.96 -52.14
CA MET A 1 18.11 -6.61 -50.77
C MET A 1 17.68 -5.21 -50.32
N ILE A 2 17.88 -4.15 -51.11
CA ILE A 2 17.55 -2.76 -50.71
C ILE A 2 16.07 -2.57 -50.31
N TYR A 3 15.12 -3.12 -51.08
CA TYR A 3 13.68 -3.05 -50.76
C TYR A 3 13.30 -3.67 -49.41
N PHE A 4 14.01 -4.72 -48.99
CA PHE A 4 13.74 -5.38 -47.70
C PHE A 4 14.13 -4.48 -46.52
N TYR A 5 15.26 -3.77 -46.61
CA TYR A 5 15.68 -2.80 -45.60
C TYR A 5 14.74 -1.61 -45.51
N ILE A 6 14.21 -1.13 -46.65
CA ILE A 6 13.26 -0.01 -46.68
C ILE A 6 11.95 -0.40 -45.96
N ILE A 7 11.45 -1.62 -46.18
CA ILE A 7 10.24 -2.12 -45.52
C ILE A 7 10.44 -2.26 -44.00
N LEU A 8 11.57 -2.81 -43.57
CA LEU A 8 11.90 -2.93 -42.13
C LEU A 8 12.00 -1.57 -41.44
N LEU A 9 12.64 -0.60 -42.10
CA LEU A 9 12.81 0.75 -41.56
C LEU A 9 11.46 1.47 -41.46
N PHE A 10 10.59 1.30 -42.46
CA PHE A 10 9.23 1.83 -42.43
C PHE A 10 8.39 1.24 -41.29
N PHE A 11 8.48 -0.09 -41.07
CA PHE A 11 7.76 -0.75 -39.99
C PHE A 11 8.24 -0.29 -38.61
N SER A 12 9.56 -0.16 -38.42
CA SER A 12 10.15 0.35 -37.19
C SER A 12 9.76 1.80 -36.90
N LEU A 13 9.74 2.66 -37.92
CA LEU A 13 9.26 4.05 -37.78
C LEU A 13 7.77 4.11 -37.45
N PHE A 14 6.95 3.25 -38.07
CA PHE A 14 5.53 3.19 -37.81
C PHE A 14 5.24 2.74 -36.36
N GLU A 15 5.93 1.71 -35.87
CA GLU A 15 5.83 1.30 -34.46
C GLU A 15 6.28 2.41 -33.51
N ALA A 16 7.37 3.11 -33.81
CA ALA A 16 7.85 4.21 -32.97
C ALA A 16 6.83 5.37 -32.90
N ILE A 17 6.22 5.74 -34.04
CA ILE A 17 5.19 6.78 -34.10
C ILE A 17 3.91 6.33 -33.39
N TYR A 18 3.50 5.07 -33.57
CA TYR A 18 2.34 4.50 -32.89
C TYR A 18 2.53 4.48 -31.37
N LEU A 19 3.68 4.00 -30.90
CA LEU A 19 4.02 3.99 -29.47
C LEU A 19 4.11 5.39 -28.90
N PHE A 20 4.69 6.35 -29.64
CA PHE A 20 4.75 7.75 -29.21
C PHE A 20 3.35 8.39 -29.15
N GLY A 21 2.51 8.16 -30.16
CA GLY A 21 1.13 8.64 -30.22
C GLY A 21 0.26 8.06 -29.11
N VAL A 22 0.37 6.76 -28.85
CA VAL A 22 -0.30 6.09 -27.72
C VAL A 22 0.20 6.64 -26.39
N ASN A 23 1.51 6.87 -26.23
CA ASN A 23 2.09 7.42 -25.02
C ASN A 23 1.62 8.86 -24.74
N GLU A 24 1.60 9.73 -25.74
CA GLU A 24 1.07 11.10 -25.60
C GLU A 24 -0.45 11.11 -25.42
N TRP A 25 -1.18 10.19 -26.02
CA TRP A 25 -2.61 10.03 -25.78
C TRP A 25 -2.90 9.60 -24.33
N ILE A 26 -2.15 8.64 -23.80
CA ILE A 26 -2.20 8.24 -22.37
C ILE A 26 -1.84 9.45 -21.49
N ARG A 27 -0.80 10.21 -21.85
CA ARG A 27 -0.34 11.37 -21.10
C ARG A 27 -1.36 12.51 -21.05
N VAL A 28 -2.06 12.77 -22.14
CA VAL A 28 -3.02 13.88 -22.21
C VAL A 28 -4.39 13.47 -21.69
N TYR A 29 -4.93 12.34 -22.14
CA TYR A 29 -6.30 11.94 -21.82
C TYR A 29 -6.42 11.19 -20.49
N VAL A 30 -5.47 10.31 -20.16
CA VAL A 30 -5.53 9.54 -18.91
C VAL A 30 -4.96 10.34 -17.75
N LEU A 31 -3.84 11.05 -17.94
CA LEU A 31 -3.07 11.61 -16.83
C LEU A 31 -3.43 13.06 -16.42
N ILE A 32 -3.96 13.90 -17.32
CA ILE A 32 -4.09 15.36 -17.03
C ILE A 32 -5.50 15.78 -16.60
N GLY A 33 -6.55 14.96 -16.82
CA GLY A 33 -7.94 15.34 -16.51
C GLY A 33 -8.80 14.30 -15.80
N SER A 34 -8.27 13.12 -15.48
CA SER A 34 -9.09 12.01 -14.95
C SER A 34 -8.65 11.57 -13.54
N GLU A 35 -9.49 10.79 -12.85
CA GLU A 35 -9.17 10.21 -11.54
C GLU A 35 -7.91 9.32 -11.58
N TRP A 36 -7.53 8.83 -12.76
CA TRP A 36 -6.26 8.13 -13.01
C TRP A 36 -5.05 9.04 -12.85
N GLY A 37 -5.15 10.32 -13.22
CA GLY A 37 -4.07 11.30 -12.99
C GLY A 37 -3.73 11.45 -11.50
N ILE A 38 -4.77 11.47 -10.66
CA ILE A 38 -4.62 11.48 -9.20
C ILE A 38 -3.98 10.16 -8.73
N ALA A 39 -4.49 9.01 -9.22
CA ALA A 39 -3.95 7.70 -8.89
C ALA A 39 -2.46 7.58 -9.23
N PHE A 40 -2.05 7.94 -10.45
CA PHE A 40 -0.66 7.87 -10.89
C PHE A 40 0.25 8.82 -10.13
N LYS A 41 -0.22 10.04 -9.84
CA LYS A 41 0.55 10.99 -9.02
C LYS A 41 0.77 10.44 -7.61
N ALA A 42 -0.27 9.87 -7.01
CA ALA A 42 -0.21 9.24 -5.70
C ALA A 42 0.72 8.02 -5.70
N ILE A 43 0.55 7.09 -6.64
CA ILE A 43 1.40 5.90 -6.81
C ILE A 43 2.85 6.31 -6.99
N LYS A 44 3.16 7.22 -7.93
CA LYS A 44 4.53 7.68 -8.19
C LYS A 44 5.17 8.30 -6.95
N SER A 45 4.44 9.18 -6.26
CA SER A 45 4.91 9.82 -5.03
C SER A 45 5.23 8.78 -3.96
N ARG A 46 4.33 7.80 -3.76
CA ARG A 46 4.53 6.70 -2.81
C ARG A 46 5.68 5.78 -3.21
N THR A 47 5.80 5.36 -4.47
CA THR A 47 6.92 4.54 -4.95
C THR A 47 8.26 5.19 -4.64
N VAL A 48 8.40 6.50 -4.88
CA VAL A 48 9.65 7.21 -4.57
C VAL A 48 9.93 7.21 -3.07
N LYS A 49 8.93 7.40 -2.22
CA LYS A 49 9.09 7.32 -0.76
C LYS A 49 9.51 5.92 -0.30
N ILE A 50 8.84 4.89 -0.84
CA ILE A 50 9.12 3.47 -0.55
C ILE A 50 10.57 3.14 -0.90
N LEU A 51 11.00 3.47 -2.11
CA LEU A 51 12.35 3.18 -2.59
C LEU A 51 13.44 3.94 -1.83
N LYS A 52 13.14 5.13 -1.31
CA LYS A 52 14.06 5.90 -0.47
C LYS A 52 14.13 5.40 0.97
N ASN A 53 13.10 4.71 1.44
CA ASN A 53 13.04 4.21 2.81
C ASN A 53 13.68 2.82 2.90
N ILE A 54 14.97 2.80 3.27
CA ILE A 54 15.75 1.56 3.42
C ILE A 54 15.11 0.56 4.39
N ARG A 55 14.38 1.05 5.41
CA ARG A 55 13.69 0.19 6.39
C ARG A 55 12.61 -0.63 5.69
N ILE A 56 11.72 0.03 4.93
CA ILE A 56 10.65 -0.65 4.17
C ILE A 56 11.25 -1.67 3.20
N LEU A 57 12.28 -1.28 2.46
CA LEU A 57 12.93 -2.17 1.50
C LEU A 57 13.58 -3.38 2.19
N SER A 58 14.21 -3.18 3.35
CA SER A 58 14.83 -4.26 4.11
C SER A 58 13.81 -5.27 4.63
N TYR A 59 12.69 -4.82 5.22
CA TYR A 59 11.60 -5.71 5.64
C TYR A 59 11.02 -6.47 4.46
N PHE A 60 10.77 -5.80 3.35
CA PHE A 60 10.27 -6.44 2.13
C PHE A 60 11.23 -7.52 1.59
N LEU A 61 12.53 -7.22 1.50
CA LEU A 61 13.52 -8.19 1.03
C LEU A 61 13.63 -9.39 1.95
N VAL A 62 13.67 -9.16 3.28
CA VAL A 62 13.66 -10.24 4.27
C VAL A 62 12.40 -11.09 4.14
N SER A 63 11.22 -10.46 4.04
CA SER A 63 9.95 -11.15 3.81
C SER A 63 9.97 -12.00 2.54
N ILE A 64 10.46 -11.47 1.41
CA ILE A 64 10.59 -12.27 0.17
C ILE A 64 11.53 -13.44 0.36
N VAL A 65 12.65 -13.23 1.06
CA VAL A 65 13.63 -14.30 1.28
C VAL A 65 13.00 -15.43 2.09
N PHE A 66 12.34 -15.12 3.20
CA PHE A 66 11.75 -16.15 4.08
C PHE A 66 10.45 -16.74 3.53
N LEU A 67 9.50 -15.91 3.06
CA LEU A 67 8.24 -16.38 2.49
C LEU A 67 8.47 -17.07 1.14
N GLY A 68 9.34 -16.50 0.30
CA GLY A 68 9.73 -17.08 -0.98
C GLY A 68 10.53 -18.37 -0.80
N ALA A 69 11.33 -18.50 0.26
CA ALA A 69 11.94 -19.77 0.63
C ALA A 69 10.90 -20.86 0.84
N ALA A 70 9.85 -20.59 1.62
CA ALA A 70 8.81 -21.57 1.91
C ALA A 70 7.97 -21.95 0.68
N GLY A 71 7.60 -20.97 -0.15
CA GLY A 71 6.67 -21.21 -1.26
C GLY A 71 7.31 -21.57 -2.60
N ILE A 72 8.48 -21.01 -2.91
CA ILE A 72 9.11 -21.14 -4.24
C ILE A 72 10.40 -21.95 -4.15
N TRP A 73 11.27 -21.64 -3.19
CA TRP A 73 12.63 -22.21 -3.19
C TRP A 73 12.70 -23.62 -2.60
N PHE A 74 11.95 -23.90 -1.53
CA PHE A 74 11.98 -25.21 -0.86
C PHE A 74 11.43 -26.33 -1.75
N PRO A 75 10.29 -26.17 -2.45
CA PRO A 75 9.84 -27.16 -3.42
C PRO A 75 10.84 -27.34 -4.58
N TRP A 76 11.50 -26.27 -5.03
CA TRP A 76 12.53 -26.34 -6.08
C TRP A 76 13.79 -27.10 -5.61
N LEU A 77 14.28 -26.82 -4.40
CA LEU A 77 15.44 -27.48 -3.79
C LEU A 77 15.22 -28.98 -3.62
N GLN A 78 13.99 -29.39 -3.31
CA GLN A 78 13.65 -30.79 -3.08
C GLN A 78 13.71 -31.64 -4.36
N GLU A 79 13.40 -31.07 -5.52
CA GLU A 79 13.34 -31.82 -6.78
C GLU A 79 14.67 -31.85 -7.55
N GLN A 80 15.74 -31.20 -7.06
CA GLN A 80 17.05 -31.11 -7.73
C GLN A 80 16.97 -30.74 -9.22
N THR A 81 16.01 -29.89 -9.59
CA THR A 81 15.72 -29.64 -11.00
C THR A 81 16.55 -28.50 -11.59
N SER A 82 16.83 -28.57 -12.90
CA SER A 82 17.51 -27.51 -13.66
C SER A 82 16.85 -26.14 -13.49
N LEU A 83 17.58 -25.04 -13.72
CA LEU A 83 17.03 -23.67 -13.61
C LEU A 83 15.75 -23.43 -14.43
N ASN A 84 15.47 -24.24 -15.46
CA ASN A 84 14.26 -24.16 -16.28
C ASN A 84 12.96 -24.51 -15.53
N SER A 85 13.04 -25.08 -14.33
CA SER A 85 11.88 -25.36 -13.46
C SER A 85 11.94 -24.57 -12.15
N TYR A 86 12.76 -23.51 -12.08
CA TYR A 86 12.83 -22.65 -10.89
C TYR A 86 11.49 -21.94 -10.59
N PHE A 87 10.76 -21.58 -11.65
CA PHE A 87 9.48 -20.87 -11.56
C PHE A 87 8.30 -21.72 -12.04
N ARG A 88 8.11 -22.91 -11.45
CA ARG A 88 6.96 -23.76 -11.80
C ARG A 88 5.64 -23.06 -11.47
N GLY A 89 4.65 -23.26 -12.35
CA GLY A 89 3.33 -22.64 -12.24
C GLY A 89 2.58 -23.01 -10.96
N ASP A 90 2.73 -24.23 -10.46
CA ASP A 90 2.12 -24.71 -9.20
C ASP A 90 2.65 -24.00 -7.95
N ASN A 91 3.98 -23.89 -7.82
CA ASN A 91 4.61 -23.18 -6.70
C ASN A 91 4.29 -21.68 -6.75
N LEU A 92 4.36 -21.09 -7.94
CA LEU A 92 3.98 -19.68 -8.16
C LEU A 92 2.52 -19.42 -7.79
N PHE A 93 1.62 -20.33 -8.16
CA PHE A 93 0.21 -20.24 -7.85
C PHE A 93 -0.06 -20.24 -6.36
N THR A 94 0.43 -21.26 -5.66
CA THR A 94 0.23 -21.39 -4.21
C THR A 94 0.84 -20.20 -3.47
N PHE A 95 2.06 -19.78 -3.84
CA PHE A 95 2.72 -18.63 -3.21
C PHE A 95 1.93 -17.34 -3.43
N ALA A 96 1.55 -17.05 -4.67
CA ALA A 96 0.89 -15.78 -4.98
C ALA A 96 -0.54 -15.72 -4.46
N ILE A 97 -1.28 -16.85 -4.42
CA ILE A 97 -2.58 -16.91 -3.74
C ILE A 97 -2.44 -16.69 -2.24
N ALA A 98 -1.45 -17.33 -1.59
CA ALA A 98 -1.22 -17.11 -0.17
C ALA A 98 -0.88 -15.64 0.14
N LEU A 99 -0.05 -15.03 -0.70
CA LEU A 99 0.34 -13.63 -0.56
C LEU A 99 -0.83 -12.67 -0.82
N LEU A 100 -1.55 -12.81 -1.94
CA LEU A 100 -2.72 -11.96 -2.25
C LEU A 100 -3.86 -12.19 -1.27
N GLY A 101 -4.10 -13.43 -0.86
CA GLY A 101 -5.10 -13.79 0.15
C GLY A 101 -4.76 -13.20 1.52
N GLY A 102 -3.50 -13.27 1.93
CA GLY A 102 -3.02 -12.62 3.16
C GLY A 102 -3.22 -11.11 3.15
N LEU A 103 -2.90 -10.46 2.02
CA LEU A 103 -3.16 -9.03 1.83
C LEU A 103 -4.64 -8.68 1.90
N LEU A 104 -5.49 -9.47 1.25
CA LEU A 104 -6.93 -9.27 1.24
C LEU A 104 -7.54 -9.43 2.63
N CYS A 105 -7.14 -10.47 3.37
CA CYS A 105 -7.54 -10.66 4.76
C CYS A 105 -7.09 -9.49 5.64
N ASN A 106 -5.85 -9.03 5.50
CA ASN A 106 -5.34 -7.92 6.28
C ASN A 106 -6.12 -6.62 6.01
N LYS A 107 -6.37 -6.31 4.74
CA LYS A 107 -7.12 -5.11 4.36
C LYS A 107 -8.60 -5.18 4.77
N ILE A 108 -9.25 -6.34 4.69
CA ILE A 108 -10.63 -6.51 5.16
C ILE A 108 -10.72 -6.32 6.68
N TYR A 109 -9.78 -6.91 7.43
CA TYR A 109 -9.75 -6.80 8.88
C TYR A 109 -9.59 -5.34 9.33
N HIS A 110 -8.68 -4.59 8.71
CA HIS A 110 -8.48 -3.17 9.01
C HIS A 110 -9.55 -2.24 8.42
N ALA A 111 -10.23 -2.63 7.34
CA ALA A 111 -11.35 -1.85 6.81
C ALA A 111 -12.51 -1.82 7.80
N ASP A 112 -12.78 -2.92 8.50
CA ASP A 112 -13.85 -2.98 9.51
C ASP A 112 -13.59 -2.05 10.70
N SER A 113 -12.33 -1.89 11.12
CA SER A 113 -11.97 -0.91 12.17
C SER A 113 -12.12 0.53 11.68
N VAL A 114 -11.67 0.83 10.46
CA VAL A 114 -11.77 2.20 9.90
C VAL A 114 -13.23 2.63 9.69
N ILE A 115 -14.09 1.72 9.19
CA ILE A 115 -15.53 2.02 9.01
C ILE A 115 -16.18 2.32 10.37
N ARG A 116 -15.82 1.56 11.41
CA ARG A 116 -16.33 1.74 12.77
C ARG A 116 -15.92 3.07 13.36
N ASP A 117 -14.65 3.45 13.18
CA ASP A 117 -14.13 4.74 13.65
C ASP A 117 -14.84 5.91 12.95
N ILE A 118 -14.98 5.84 11.63
CA ILE A 118 -15.72 6.84 10.84
C ILE A 118 -17.17 6.95 11.32
N PHE A 119 -17.85 5.83 11.54
CA PHE A 119 -19.24 5.82 12.01
C PHE A 119 -19.38 6.43 13.40
N SER A 120 -18.41 6.16 14.30
CA SER A 120 -18.37 6.76 15.63
C SER A 120 -18.11 8.27 15.60
N GLU A 121 -17.25 8.74 14.70
CA GLU A 121 -16.94 10.17 14.53
C GLU A 121 -18.13 10.92 13.92
N PHE A 122 -18.79 10.37 12.91
CA PHE A 122 -20.05 10.94 12.39
C PHE A 122 -21.16 10.98 13.45
N THR A 123 -21.25 9.95 14.29
CA THR A 123 -22.23 9.92 15.40
C THR A 123 -21.91 11.00 16.44
N LEU A 124 -20.62 11.26 16.70
CA LEU A 124 -20.16 12.35 17.57
C LEU A 124 -20.42 13.73 16.96
N GLU A 125 -20.15 13.93 15.68
CA GLU A 125 -20.43 15.20 14.97
C GLU A 125 -21.93 15.52 14.94
N LEU A 126 -22.79 14.52 14.74
CA LEU A 126 -24.25 14.71 14.85
C LEU A 126 -24.70 15.05 16.27
N SER A 127 -23.94 14.62 17.29
CA SER A 127 -24.24 14.92 18.70
C SER A 127 -23.78 16.32 19.13
N GLN A 128 -22.76 16.89 18.48
CA GLN A 128 -22.23 18.24 18.77
C GLN A 128 -22.75 19.27 17.77
N ASN A 129 -24.06 19.49 17.75
CA ASN A 129 -24.68 20.43 16.81
C ASN A 129 -24.65 21.90 17.27
N ASP A 130 -23.76 22.32 18.18
CA ASP A 130 -23.68 23.72 18.58
C ASP A 130 -22.24 24.22 18.83
N SER A 131 -21.83 25.18 17.99
CA SER A 131 -21.01 26.36 18.35
C SER A 131 -19.47 26.37 18.24
N VAL A 132 -18.80 25.63 17.35
CA VAL A 132 -17.33 25.80 17.16
C VAL A 132 -16.91 26.11 15.70
N LYS A 133 -16.49 27.37 15.48
CA LYS A 133 -15.67 27.95 14.39
C LYS A 133 -15.70 27.22 13.03
N SER A 134 -16.67 27.62 12.20
CA SER A 134 -17.02 26.94 10.94
C SER A 134 -16.03 27.08 9.76
N ALA A 135 -14.95 27.87 9.88
CA ALA A 135 -13.97 28.02 8.80
C ALA A 135 -12.78 27.05 8.93
N ASP A 136 -12.16 26.98 10.11
CA ASP A 136 -11.03 26.08 10.36
C ASP A 136 -11.47 24.61 10.36
N MET A 137 -12.63 24.32 10.95
CA MET A 137 -13.22 22.98 10.92
C MET A 137 -13.54 22.52 9.49
N LYS A 138 -14.06 23.44 8.66
CA LYS A 138 -14.36 23.14 7.25
C LYS A 138 -13.10 22.82 6.43
N ASN A 139 -12.01 23.54 6.66
CA ASN A 139 -10.72 23.27 6.00
C ASN A 139 -10.13 21.92 6.44
N ILE A 140 -10.25 21.55 7.73
CA ILE A 140 -9.82 20.24 8.25
C ILE A 140 -10.64 19.12 7.60
N ILE A 141 -11.96 19.25 7.52
CA ILE A 141 -12.86 18.27 6.89
C ILE A 141 -12.53 18.11 5.40
N LEU A 142 -12.31 19.21 4.67
CA LEU A 142 -11.96 19.17 3.25
C LEU A 142 -10.63 18.44 3.01
N LYS A 143 -9.60 18.72 3.82
CA LYS A 143 -8.30 18.06 3.73
C LYS A 143 -8.41 16.56 4.02
N ARG A 144 -9.23 16.15 5.00
CA ARG A 144 -9.49 14.74 5.29
C ARG A 144 -10.22 14.06 4.13
N ARG A 145 -11.25 14.70 3.56
CA ARG A 145 -11.99 14.18 2.39
C ARG A 145 -11.10 13.92 1.18
N GLU A 146 -10.13 14.79 0.92
CA GLU A 146 -9.17 14.60 -0.18
C GLU A 146 -8.26 13.38 0.08
N LYS A 147 -7.75 13.21 1.31
CA LYS A 147 -6.96 12.03 1.71
C LYS A 147 -7.76 10.73 1.57
N TYR A 148 -9.03 10.74 1.95
CA TYR A 148 -9.92 9.58 1.77
C TYR A 148 -10.15 9.28 0.30
N LYS A 149 -10.36 10.29 -0.55
CA LYS A 149 -10.51 10.08 -1.99
C LYS A 149 -9.26 9.44 -2.58
N GLU A 150 -8.07 9.89 -2.20
CA GLU A 150 -6.81 9.29 -2.63
C GLU A 150 -6.70 7.82 -2.18
N GLN A 151 -7.04 7.51 -0.93
CA GLN A 151 -7.01 6.15 -0.39
C GLN A 151 -7.98 5.21 -1.11
N ILE A 152 -9.22 5.65 -1.39
CA ILE A 152 -10.22 4.87 -2.10
C ILE A 152 -9.74 4.56 -3.52
N VAL A 153 -9.23 5.57 -4.24
CA VAL A 153 -8.70 5.40 -5.59
C VAL A 153 -7.50 4.44 -5.59
N LEU A 154 -6.58 4.57 -4.64
CA LEU A 154 -5.44 3.65 -4.52
C LEU A 154 -5.89 2.21 -4.22
N SER A 155 -6.86 2.03 -3.34
CA SER A 155 -7.41 0.73 -3.02
C SER A 155 -8.08 0.09 -4.24
N ALA A 156 -8.83 0.87 -5.01
CA ALA A 156 -9.47 0.40 -6.25
C ALA A 156 -8.42 -0.03 -7.29
N VAL A 157 -7.34 0.74 -7.47
CA VAL A 157 -6.25 0.38 -8.38
C VAL A 157 -5.50 -0.86 -7.88
N GLY A 158 -5.24 -0.96 -6.58
CA GLY A 158 -4.61 -2.13 -5.97
C GLY A 158 -5.44 -3.41 -6.17
N LEU A 159 -6.76 -3.32 -5.98
CA LEU A 159 -7.68 -4.44 -6.24
C LEU A 159 -7.67 -4.83 -7.72
N PHE A 160 -7.74 -3.84 -8.62
CA PHE A 160 -7.71 -4.08 -10.06
C PHE A 160 -6.42 -4.78 -10.51
N LEU A 161 -5.26 -4.30 -10.04
CA LEU A 161 -3.96 -4.94 -10.28
C LEU A 161 -3.88 -6.34 -9.65
N GLY A 162 -4.49 -6.53 -8.49
CA GLY A 162 -4.59 -7.84 -7.83
C GLY A 162 -5.37 -8.84 -8.67
N CYS A 163 -6.50 -8.45 -9.25
CA CYS A 163 -7.28 -9.28 -10.16
C CYS A 163 -6.48 -9.66 -11.41
N ILE A 164 -5.74 -8.71 -12.01
CA ILE A 164 -4.88 -8.98 -13.16
C ILE A 164 -3.79 -10.00 -12.79
N ALA A 165 -3.12 -9.81 -11.65
CA ALA A 165 -2.10 -10.74 -11.17
C ALA A 165 -2.68 -12.15 -11.01
N LEU A 166 -3.85 -12.26 -10.39
CA LEU A 166 -4.56 -13.51 -10.14
C LEU A 166 -4.92 -14.24 -11.45
N ILE A 167 -5.42 -13.51 -12.45
CA ILE A 167 -5.71 -14.08 -13.78
C ILE A 167 -4.43 -14.61 -14.44
N CYS A 168 -3.33 -13.84 -14.41
CA CYS A 168 -2.04 -14.28 -14.97
C CYS A 168 -1.54 -15.57 -14.29
N ILE A 169 -1.69 -15.67 -12.98
CA ILE A 169 -1.25 -16.80 -12.16
C ILE A 169 -2.13 -18.05 -12.41
N ILE A 170 -3.46 -17.89 -12.44
CA ILE A 170 -4.39 -18.99 -12.80
C ILE A 170 -4.08 -19.50 -14.21
N TYR A 171 -3.88 -18.59 -15.16
CA TYR A 171 -3.58 -18.96 -16.54
C TYR A 171 -2.27 -19.75 -16.64
N ALA A 172 -1.22 -19.28 -15.95
CA ALA A 172 0.06 -19.97 -15.90
C ALA A 172 -0.06 -21.38 -15.29
N TYR A 173 -0.80 -21.50 -14.19
CA TYR A 173 -1.08 -22.79 -13.53
C TYR A 173 -1.84 -23.75 -14.46
N SER A 174 -2.88 -23.26 -15.12
CA SER A 174 -3.74 -24.07 -16.00
C SER A 174 -3.01 -24.54 -17.27
N SER A 175 -2.22 -23.65 -17.89
CA SER A 175 -1.54 -23.94 -19.16
C SER A 175 -0.32 -24.85 -19.00
N SER A 176 0.45 -24.68 -17.92
CA SER A 176 1.71 -25.41 -17.72
C SER A 176 2.11 -25.47 -16.25
N PRO A 177 1.49 -26.36 -15.45
CA PRO A 177 1.71 -26.40 -14.00
C PRO A 177 3.18 -26.72 -13.64
N ASN A 178 3.82 -27.61 -14.40
CA ASN A 178 5.17 -28.10 -14.11
C ASN A 178 6.29 -27.38 -14.89
N LYS A 179 5.96 -26.33 -15.66
CA LYS A 179 6.95 -25.58 -16.45
C LYS A 179 6.97 -24.12 -16.04
N SER A 180 8.11 -23.46 -16.30
CA SER A 180 8.20 -22.01 -16.18
C SER A 180 7.32 -21.31 -17.20
N SER A 181 6.47 -20.40 -16.75
CA SER A 181 5.67 -19.52 -17.61
C SER A 181 6.04 -18.07 -17.34
N LEU A 182 6.38 -17.32 -18.40
CA LEU A 182 6.65 -15.88 -18.32
C LEU A 182 5.41 -15.14 -17.78
N VAL A 183 4.20 -15.59 -18.15
CA VAL A 183 2.94 -15.02 -17.66
C VAL A 183 2.80 -15.22 -16.15
N GLY A 184 3.17 -16.39 -15.63
CA GLY A 184 3.17 -16.67 -14.20
C GLY A 184 4.18 -15.82 -13.44
N PHE A 185 5.37 -15.64 -14.00
CA PHE A 185 6.39 -14.75 -13.43
C PHE A 185 5.94 -13.29 -13.40
N LEU A 186 5.27 -12.80 -14.44
CA LEU A 186 4.69 -11.45 -14.47
C LEU A 186 3.62 -11.28 -13.40
N GLY A 187 2.75 -12.27 -13.22
CA GLY A 187 1.74 -12.27 -12.16
C GLY A 187 2.36 -12.28 -10.76
N LEU A 188 3.43 -13.05 -10.55
CA LEU A 188 4.20 -13.02 -9.30
C LEU A 188 4.79 -11.62 -9.05
N LEU A 189 5.39 -10.99 -10.06
CA LEU A 189 5.99 -9.66 -9.92
C LEU A 189 4.94 -8.62 -9.55
N LEU A 190 3.75 -8.68 -10.15
CA LEU A 190 2.61 -7.83 -9.78
C LEU A 190 2.16 -8.07 -8.33
N ALA A 191 2.03 -9.33 -7.91
CA ALA A 191 1.66 -9.67 -6.53
C ALA A 191 2.69 -9.17 -5.51
N LEU A 192 4.00 -9.35 -5.80
CA LEU A 192 5.09 -8.81 -4.98
C LEU A 192 5.08 -7.28 -4.93
N GLY A 193 4.76 -6.62 -6.05
CA GLY A 193 4.57 -5.17 -6.10
C GLY A 193 3.47 -4.71 -5.15
N LEU A 194 2.30 -5.38 -5.18
CA LEU A 194 1.20 -5.07 -4.25
C LEU A 194 1.58 -5.33 -2.79
N TYR A 195 2.34 -6.39 -2.51
CA TYR A 195 2.85 -6.68 -1.18
C TYR A 195 3.81 -5.61 -0.67
N LEU A 196 4.71 -5.10 -1.53
CA LEU A 196 5.59 -3.99 -1.20
C LEU A 196 4.80 -2.74 -0.79
N PHE A 197 3.76 -2.40 -1.55
CA PHE A 197 2.90 -1.26 -1.26
C PHE A 197 2.14 -1.44 0.06
N SER A 198 1.61 -2.63 0.34
CA SER A 198 0.94 -2.89 1.62
C SER A 198 1.90 -2.81 2.81
N THR A 199 3.09 -3.41 2.67
CA THR A 199 4.13 -3.38 3.71
C THR A 199 4.57 -1.94 3.98
N ALA A 200 4.66 -1.11 2.93
CA ALA A 200 4.99 0.30 3.08
C ALA A 200 3.93 1.08 3.85
N ASP A 201 2.65 0.87 3.55
CA ASP A 201 1.55 1.53 4.25
C ASP A 201 1.57 1.17 5.75
N GLU A 202 1.76 -0.12 6.09
CA GLU A 202 1.82 -0.59 7.49
C GLU A 202 3.00 0.01 8.26
N ILE A 203 4.18 0.13 7.63
CA ILE A 203 5.36 0.70 8.29
C ILE A 203 5.22 2.22 8.46
N ASP A 204 4.66 2.93 7.47
CA ASP A 204 4.46 4.38 7.53
C ASP A 204 3.49 4.76 8.67
N GLU A 205 2.38 4.03 8.80
CA GLU A 205 1.42 4.19 9.91
C GLU A 205 2.08 3.97 11.28
N ASN A 206 2.87 2.91 11.42
CA ASN A 206 3.57 2.60 12.68
C ASN A 206 4.64 3.65 13.04
N THR A 207 5.29 4.28 12.05
CA THR A 207 6.23 5.37 12.31
C THR A 207 5.54 6.68 12.71
N GLN A 208 4.42 7.03 12.09
CA GLN A 208 3.69 8.25 12.42
C GLN A 208 3.06 8.18 13.81
N VAL A 209 2.53 7.02 14.23
CA VAL A 209 1.98 6.83 15.58
C VAL A 209 3.07 6.99 16.66
N ARG A 210 4.32 6.61 16.38
CA ARG A 210 5.44 6.80 17.31
C ARG A 210 5.87 8.26 17.46
N GLU A 211 5.84 9.06 16.40
CA GLU A 211 6.17 10.50 16.50
C GLU A 211 5.11 11.26 17.31
N ILE A 212 3.83 10.94 17.14
CA ILE A 212 2.73 11.59 17.88
C ILE A 212 2.79 11.27 19.38
N ASN A 213 3.14 10.02 19.75
CA ASN A 213 3.28 9.63 21.15
C ASN A 213 4.62 10.10 21.76
N GLY A 214 5.68 10.19 20.96
CA GLY A 214 6.98 10.72 21.40
C GLY A 214 6.91 12.20 21.83
N ASP A 215 6.17 13.03 21.10
CA ASP A 215 5.95 14.43 21.46
C ASP A 215 5.02 14.60 22.69
N ALA A 216 4.08 13.67 22.90
CA ALA A 216 3.21 13.68 24.08
C ALA A 216 3.97 13.26 25.36
N ASP A 217 4.85 12.26 25.25
CA ASP A 217 5.65 11.76 26.38
C ASP A 217 6.81 12.71 26.74
N GLU A 218 7.40 13.43 25.78
CA GLU A 218 8.44 14.44 26.07
C GLU A 218 7.87 15.70 26.75
N VAL A 219 6.57 16.00 26.55
CA VAL A 219 5.84 17.07 27.26
C VAL A 219 5.38 16.62 28.66
N LEU A 220 5.07 15.34 28.86
CA LEU A 220 4.68 14.81 30.17
C LEU A 220 5.88 14.69 31.12
N ASP A 221 7.08 14.39 30.61
CA ASP A 221 8.29 14.26 31.44
C ASP A 221 8.88 15.63 31.86
N ARG A 222 8.64 16.70 31.09
CA ARG A 222 9.01 18.07 31.49
C ARG A 222 8.00 18.76 32.42
N THR A 223 6.77 18.27 32.55
CA THR A 223 5.73 18.88 33.40
C THR A 223 5.62 18.26 34.80
N LEU A 224 6.30 17.15 35.09
CA LEU A 224 6.24 16.45 36.38
C LEU A 224 7.25 16.92 37.46
N PHE A 225 7.99 18.01 37.23
CA PHE A 225 8.87 18.62 38.25
C PHE A 225 8.40 19.96 38.82
N GLY A 226 7.13 20.35 38.59
CA GLY A 226 6.64 21.68 38.96
C GLY A 226 5.27 21.72 39.63
N LYS A 227 5.00 20.91 40.66
CA LYS A 227 3.84 21.18 41.55
C LYS A 227 3.95 20.51 42.92
N LYS A 228 4.86 21.02 43.75
CA LYS A 228 4.89 20.75 45.19
C LYS A 228 4.07 21.80 45.93
N ASP A 229 2.77 21.89 45.65
CA ASP A 229 1.83 22.75 46.40
C ASP A 229 0.41 22.17 46.28
N ASN A 230 0.14 21.09 47.03
CA ASN A 230 -1.24 20.67 47.32
C ASN A 230 -1.33 19.72 48.51
N MET A 231 -0.50 19.96 49.54
CA MET A 231 -0.52 19.16 50.78
C MET A 231 -1.18 19.84 51.97
N ASP A 232 -1.72 21.06 51.81
CA ASP A 232 -2.35 21.80 52.93
C ASP A 232 -3.90 21.84 52.91
N VAL A 233 -4.57 21.48 51.82
CA VAL A 233 -6.04 21.50 51.78
C VAL A 233 -6.67 20.29 52.50
N LYS A 234 -5.94 19.16 52.61
CA LYS A 234 -6.44 17.95 53.28
C LYS A 234 -6.34 17.99 54.81
N LYS A 235 -5.57 18.91 55.40
CA LYS A 235 -5.48 19.04 56.86
C LYS A 235 -6.60 19.91 57.44
N ILE A 236 -7.04 20.94 56.72
CA ILE A 236 -8.07 21.87 57.22
C ILE A 236 -9.49 21.24 57.25
N LEU A 237 -9.74 20.20 56.46
CA LEU A 237 -11.03 19.50 56.45
C LEU A 237 -11.15 18.36 57.48
N ARG A 238 -10.07 18.04 58.22
CA ARG A 238 -10.11 16.98 59.25
C ARG A 238 -10.43 17.51 60.65
N ASP A 239 -10.08 18.75 60.95
CA ASP A 239 -10.33 19.36 62.28
C ASP A 239 -11.72 20.01 62.44
N LYS A 240 -12.64 19.83 61.48
CA LYS A 240 -14.02 20.35 61.56
C LYS A 240 -15.08 19.28 61.87
N HIS A 241 -14.67 18.03 62.08
CA HIS A 241 -15.58 16.92 62.35
C HIS A 241 -15.19 16.02 63.54
N GLU A 242 -14.31 16.51 64.43
CA GLU A 242 -14.12 15.94 65.77
C GLU A 242 -14.28 17.02 66.84
#